data_AF-K7GGV4-F1
#
_entry.id   AF-K7GGV4-F1
#
_cell.length_a   1.000
_cell.length_b   1.000
_cell.length_c   1.000
_cell.angle_alpha   90.00
_cell.angle_beta   90.00
_cell.angle_gamma   90.00
#
_symmetry.space_group_name_H-M   'P 1'
#
loop_
_entity.id
_entity.type
_entity.pdbx_description
1 polymer ?
#
loop_
_entity_poly.entity_id
_entity_poly.type
_entity_poly.pdbx_seq_one_letter_code
_entity_poly.pdbx_strand_id
1 'polypeptide(L)'
;WALPGEDKLAEFLRAPGHYYDPGGFNAHYLRNLLSFDLGYDSGLSPASPAAEQALQDIGRRFHLVMLLEHFDESLVLLRDLLCWELEDILYFKLNARKDSTVSRLTGELYDQATAWNRLDARLTAGGPPVDPSSIQEPSLQPWQLLGQKSIVGYNLKKRISKKHRKLCRKMLTPELQYMSDLGADLWLTKLWSRVRDFLQW
;
A
#
# COMPACT_ATOMS: atom_id res chain seq x y z
N TRP A 1 4.72 -31.59 -10.89
CA TRP A 1 5.70 -31.23 -9.86
C TRP A 1 4.93 -30.97 -8.57
N ALA A 2 5.45 -31.38 -7.42
CA ALA A 2 4.81 -31.14 -6.12
C ALA A 2 5.86 -30.50 -5.19
N LEU A 3 5.47 -29.44 -4.49
CA LEU A 3 6.30 -28.85 -3.45
C LEU A 3 6.34 -29.81 -2.25
N PRO A 4 7.52 -30.24 -1.78
CA PRO A 4 7.63 -31.11 -0.62
C PRO A 4 7.29 -30.36 0.68
N GLY A 5 7.04 -31.11 1.75
CA GLY A 5 6.78 -30.55 3.09
C GLY A 5 5.33 -30.09 3.32
N GLU A 6 5.03 -29.76 4.58
CA GLU A 6 3.71 -29.27 5.00
C GLU A 6 3.50 -27.80 4.64
N ASP A 7 4.53 -26.96 4.85
CA ASP A 7 4.51 -25.54 4.48
C ASP A 7 5.05 -25.34 3.06
N LYS A 8 4.16 -25.51 2.09
CA LYS A 8 4.48 -25.37 0.66
C LYS A 8 4.96 -23.96 0.29
N LEU A 9 4.45 -22.93 0.98
CA LEU A 9 4.85 -21.55 0.70
C LEU A 9 6.28 -21.31 1.15
N ALA A 10 6.63 -21.76 2.36
CA ALA A 10 8.01 -21.67 2.84
C ALA A 10 8.98 -22.44 1.94
N GLU A 11 8.61 -23.65 1.50
CA GLU A 11 9.45 -24.45 0.62
C GLU A 11 9.68 -23.77 -0.74
N PHE A 12 8.64 -23.19 -1.33
CA PHE A 12 8.77 -22.42 -2.57
C PHE A 12 9.70 -21.21 -2.38
N LEU A 13 9.52 -20.43 -1.31
CA LEU A 13 10.25 -19.19 -1.08
C LEU A 13 11.75 -19.38 -0.78
N ARG A 14 12.16 -20.56 -0.30
CA ARG A 14 13.58 -20.90 -0.10
C ARG A 14 14.34 -21.03 -1.41
N ALA A 15 13.71 -21.55 -2.47
CA ALA A 15 14.35 -21.81 -3.75
C ALA A 15 13.40 -21.57 -4.93
N PRO A 16 12.84 -20.35 -5.11
CA PRO A 16 11.77 -20.12 -6.08
C PRO A 16 12.24 -20.36 -7.52
N GLY A 17 13.52 -20.09 -7.83
CA GLY A 17 14.10 -20.38 -9.15
C GLY A 17 14.19 -21.86 -9.51
N HIS A 18 14.07 -22.79 -8.54
CA HIS A 18 13.98 -24.22 -8.82
C HIS A 18 12.57 -24.64 -9.27
N TYR A 19 11.55 -23.92 -8.83
CA TYR A 19 10.14 -24.26 -9.04
C TYR A 19 9.44 -23.35 -10.05
N TYR A 20 9.96 -22.15 -10.28
CA TYR A 20 9.38 -21.14 -11.16
C TYR A 20 9.96 -21.22 -12.57
N ASP A 21 9.07 -21.42 -13.54
CA ASP A 21 9.37 -21.31 -14.97
C ASP A 21 8.64 -20.08 -15.54
N PRO A 22 9.35 -19.04 -16.03
CA PRO A 22 8.70 -17.87 -16.64
C PRO A 22 7.94 -18.20 -17.92
N GLY A 23 8.27 -19.28 -18.62
CA GLY A 23 7.53 -19.77 -19.79
C GLY A 23 6.35 -20.70 -19.42
N GLY A 24 6.21 -21.02 -18.14
CA GLY A 24 5.18 -21.91 -17.64
C GLY A 24 3.77 -21.33 -17.79
N PHE A 25 2.79 -22.22 -17.95
CA PHE A 25 1.38 -21.83 -17.93
C PHE A 25 1.08 -21.06 -16.63
N ASN A 26 0.43 -19.90 -16.73
CA ASN A 26 0.05 -19.08 -15.58
C ASN A 26 1.21 -18.55 -14.71
N ALA A 27 2.45 -18.53 -15.22
CA ALA A 27 3.62 -18.06 -14.48
C ALA A 27 3.51 -16.60 -14.01
N HIS A 28 2.74 -15.75 -14.71
CA HIS A 28 2.52 -14.35 -14.33
C HIS A 28 1.78 -14.19 -12.99
N TYR A 29 1.02 -15.19 -12.53
CA TYR A 29 0.36 -15.14 -11.22
C TYR A 29 1.29 -15.40 -10.04
N LEU A 30 2.48 -15.97 -10.28
CA LEU A 30 3.39 -16.42 -9.23
C LEU A 30 4.43 -15.38 -8.84
N ARG A 31 4.58 -14.31 -9.62
CA ARG A 31 5.60 -13.28 -9.41
C ARG A 31 5.10 -11.94 -9.92
N ASN A 32 5.19 -10.91 -9.08
CA ASN A 32 4.83 -9.53 -9.40
C ASN A 32 3.45 -9.39 -10.08
N LEU A 33 2.42 -10.00 -9.49
CA LEU A 33 1.06 -10.03 -10.06
C LEU A 33 0.46 -8.63 -10.20
N LEU A 34 0.68 -7.72 -9.26
CA LEU A 34 0.15 -6.35 -9.36
C LEU A 34 0.75 -5.62 -10.58
N SER A 35 2.04 -5.83 -10.85
CA SER A 35 2.67 -5.30 -12.06
C SER A 35 2.05 -5.87 -13.33
N PHE A 36 1.74 -7.17 -13.36
CA PHE A 36 1.05 -7.81 -14.48
C PHE A 36 -0.36 -7.25 -14.69
N ASP A 37 -1.16 -7.13 -13.62
CA ASP A 37 -2.53 -6.59 -13.68
C ASP A 37 -2.57 -5.14 -14.18
N LEU A 38 -1.51 -4.37 -13.90
CA LEU A 38 -1.33 -3.01 -14.40
C LEU A 38 -0.74 -2.93 -15.82
N GLY A 39 -0.55 -4.08 -16.47
CA GLY A 39 -0.10 -4.20 -17.86
C GLY A 39 1.42 -4.11 -18.05
N TYR A 40 2.22 -4.29 -17.00
CA TYR A 40 3.68 -4.33 -17.07
C TYR A 40 4.21 -5.77 -17.08
N ASP A 41 5.41 -5.95 -17.60
CA ASP A 41 6.10 -7.24 -17.56
C ASP A 41 6.53 -7.59 -16.12
N SER A 42 6.00 -8.68 -15.59
CA SER A 42 6.27 -9.16 -14.24
C SER A 42 7.69 -9.73 -14.05
N GLY A 43 8.39 -10.02 -15.14
CA GLY A 43 9.80 -10.41 -15.17
C GLY A 43 10.77 -9.23 -15.14
N LEU A 44 10.29 -7.98 -15.23
CA LEU A 44 11.16 -6.80 -15.25
C LEU A 44 12.11 -6.76 -14.07
N SER A 45 13.36 -6.43 -14.35
CA SER A 45 14.34 -6.18 -13.29
C SER A 45 13.83 -5.02 -12.42
N PRO A 46 13.68 -5.24 -11.10
CA PRO A 46 13.18 -4.19 -10.21
C PRO A 46 14.08 -2.97 -10.13
N ALA A 47 15.32 -3.02 -10.60
CA ALA A 47 16.25 -1.88 -10.62
C ALA A 47 16.36 -1.22 -12.01
N SER A 48 15.63 -1.70 -13.00
CA SER A 48 15.70 -1.18 -14.37
C SER A 48 15.06 0.22 -14.51
N PRO A 49 15.50 1.02 -15.49
CA PRO A 49 14.80 2.26 -15.85
C PRO A 49 13.34 2.03 -16.25
N ALA A 50 13.00 0.88 -16.83
CA ALA A 50 11.62 0.52 -17.18
C ALA A 50 10.73 0.36 -15.94
N ALA A 51 11.22 -0.29 -14.89
CA ALA A 51 10.52 -0.40 -13.61
C ALA A 51 10.31 0.98 -12.95
N GLU A 52 11.32 1.85 -13.03
CA GLU A 52 11.23 3.23 -12.54
C GLU A 52 10.19 4.04 -13.34
N GLN A 53 10.10 3.83 -14.65
CA GLN A 53 9.12 4.48 -15.52
C GLN A 53 7.69 3.98 -15.24
N ALA A 54 7.51 2.67 -15.04
CA ALA A 54 6.21 2.08 -14.68
C ALA A 54 5.61 2.71 -13.41
N LEU A 55 6.42 2.85 -12.37
CA LEU A 55 6.02 3.52 -11.11
C LEU A 55 5.55 4.97 -11.35
N GLN A 56 6.25 5.69 -12.22
CA GLN A 56 5.89 7.08 -12.55
C GLN A 56 4.62 7.15 -13.37
N ASP A 57 4.43 6.22 -14.31
CA ASP A 57 3.24 6.17 -15.15
C ASP A 57 2.00 5.82 -14.34
N ILE A 58 2.09 4.91 -13.38
CA ILE A 58 0.99 4.61 -12.45
C ILE A 58 0.59 5.88 -11.70
N GLY A 59 1.55 6.57 -11.10
CA GLY A 59 1.26 7.81 -10.38
C GLY A 59 0.77 8.98 -11.23
N ARG A 60 0.96 8.92 -12.55
CA ARG A 60 0.45 9.94 -13.49
C ARG A 60 -0.93 9.57 -14.02
N ARG A 61 -1.24 8.28 -14.14
CA ARG A 61 -2.47 7.76 -14.77
C ARG A 61 -3.61 7.60 -13.76
N PHE A 62 -3.29 7.15 -12.55
CA PHE A 62 -4.30 6.86 -11.53
C PHE A 62 -4.42 8.05 -10.57
N HIS A 63 -5.65 8.57 -10.46
CA HIS A 63 -5.98 9.63 -9.50
C HIS A 63 -6.09 9.08 -8.07
N LEU A 64 -6.50 7.82 -7.93
CA LEU A 64 -6.61 7.08 -6.68
C LEU A 64 -6.18 5.61 -6.92
N VAL A 65 -5.44 5.05 -5.97
CA VAL A 65 -5.13 3.62 -5.89
C VAL A 65 -5.63 3.13 -4.53
N MET A 66 -6.58 2.20 -4.55
CA MET A 66 -7.20 1.68 -3.32
C MET A 66 -6.36 0.55 -2.72
N LEU A 67 -6.32 0.47 -1.39
CA LEU A 67 -5.64 -0.60 -0.66
C LEU A 67 -6.67 -1.58 -0.13
N LEU A 68 -6.45 -2.88 -0.33
CA LEU A 68 -7.41 -3.90 0.08
C LEU A 68 -7.51 -4.00 1.61
N GLU A 69 -6.40 -3.79 2.31
CA GLU A 69 -6.32 -3.76 3.78
C GLU A 69 -7.04 -2.56 4.39
N HIS A 70 -7.31 -1.53 3.59
CA HIS A 70 -8.02 -0.29 3.95
C HIS A 70 -9.14 -0.01 2.94
N PHE A 71 -9.89 -1.06 2.59
CA PHE A 71 -10.87 -0.98 1.52
C PHE A 71 -11.99 0.02 1.87
N ASP A 72 -12.44 0.05 3.12
CA ASP A 72 -13.48 0.97 3.60
C ASP A 72 -13.02 2.43 3.49
N GLU A 73 -11.81 2.74 3.96
CA GLU A 73 -11.24 4.08 3.87
C GLU A 73 -10.97 4.48 2.40
N SER A 74 -10.53 3.52 1.59
CA SER A 74 -10.32 3.74 0.15
C SER A 74 -11.63 4.05 -0.59
N LEU A 75 -12.75 3.45 -0.17
CA LEU A 75 -14.08 3.73 -0.72
C LEU A 75 -14.57 5.14 -0.36
N VAL A 76 -14.26 5.62 0.84
CA VAL A 76 -14.54 7.01 1.24
C VAL A 76 -13.81 7.99 0.33
N LEU A 77 -12.52 7.75 0.07
CA LEU A 77 -11.73 8.57 -0.87
C LEU A 77 -12.28 8.50 -2.30
N LEU A 78 -12.70 7.31 -2.75
CA LEU A 78 -13.29 7.12 -4.07
C LEU A 78 -14.62 7.86 -4.20
N ARG A 79 -15.48 7.78 -3.19
CA ARG A 79 -16.76 8.48 -3.12
C ARG A 79 -16.55 9.98 -3.31
N ASP A 80 -15.63 10.57 -2.57
CA ASP A 80 -15.37 12.01 -2.63
C ASP A 80 -14.82 12.44 -3.99
N LEU A 81 -13.92 11.63 -4.57
CA LEU A 81 -13.37 11.88 -5.90
C LEU A 81 -14.45 11.87 -7.00
N LEU A 82 -15.47 11.04 -6.85
CA LEU A 82 -16.55 10.88 -7.83
C LEU A 82 -17.81 11.68 -7.48
N CYS A 83 -17.80 12.41 -6.36
CA CYS A 83 -18.96 13.13 -5.83
C CYS A 83 -20.18 12.23 -5.61
N TRP A 84 -19.95 11.00 -5.13
CA TRP A 84 -20.98 10.02 -4.82
C TRP A 84 -21.59 10.24 -3.44
N GLU A 85 -22.81 9.73 -3.26
CA GLU A 85 -23.49 9.71 -1.96
C GLU A 85 -23.03 8.49 -1.13
N LEU A 86 -23.42 8.41 0.14
CA LEU A 86 -22.99 7.30 1.01
C LEU A 86 -23.61 5.97 0.56
N GLU A 87 -24.82 6.06 0.02
CA GLU A 87 -25.63 4.97 -0.50
C GLU A 87 -24.94 4.26 -1.68
N ASP A 88 -24.16 4.99 -2.48
CA ASP A 88 -23.45 4.49 -3.66
C ASP A 88 -22.24 3.61 -3.32
N ILE A 89 -21.72 3.72 -2.09
CA ILE A 89 -20.57 2.92 -1.62
C ILE A 89 -20.97 1.82 -0.63
N LEU A 90 -22.27 1.55 -0.47
CA LEU A 90 -22.75 0.43 0.32
C LEU A 90 -22.44 -0.88 -0.43
N TYR A 91 -21.78 -1.82 0.26
CA TYR A 91 -21.37 -3.07 -0.35
C TYR A 91 -21.49 -4.25 0.61
N PHE A 92 -21.58 -5.45 0.04
CA PHE A 92 -21.49 -6.70 0.79
C PHE A 92 -20.06 -7.23 0.75
N LYS A 93 -19.52 -7.59 1.91
CA LYS A 93 -18.17 -8.17 2.02
C LYS A 93 -18.13 -9.57 1.40
N LEU A 94 -17.65 -9.65 0.16
CA LEU A 94 -17.42 -10.88 -0.58
C LEU A 94 -15.92 -11.13 -0.75
N ASN A 95 -15.52 -12.40 -0.91
CA ASN A 95 -14.12 -12.81 -1.13
C ASN A 95 -13.12 -12.38 -0.04
N ALA A 96 -13.60 -11.99 1.14
CA ALA A 96 -12.72 -11.72 2.26
C ALA A 96 -12.09 -13.02 2.77
N ARG A 97 -10.76 -13.01 2.92
CA ARG A 97 -10.07 -14.11 3.58
C ARG A 97 -10.50 -14.19 5.04
N LYS A 98 -10.71 -15.41 5.53
CA LYS A 98 -10.93 -15.65 6.96
C LYS A 98 -9.60 -15.48 7.69
N ASP A 99 -9.59 -14.84 8.84
CA ASP A 99 -8.37 -14.65 9.64
C ASP A 99 -7.66 -15.96 9.96
N SER A 100 -8.43 -17.03 10.19
CA SER A 100 -7.92 -18.38 10.41
C SER A 100 -7.15 -18.99 9.22
N THR A 101 -7.31 -18.44 8.03
CA THR A 101 -6.63 -18.88 6.79
C THR A 101 -5.44 -18.00 6.42
N VAL A 102 -5.15 -16.97 7.21
CA VAL A 102 -4.01 -16.08 6.98
C VAL A 102 -2.77 -16.70 7.62
N SER A 103 -1.89 -17.26 6.79
CA SER A 103 -0.58 -17.73 7.24
C SER A 103 0.25 -16.56 7.74
N ARG A 104 0.65 -16.60 9.02
CA ARG A 104 1.60 -15.63 9.57
C ARG A 104 3.00 -16.00 9.12
N LEU A 105 3.55 -15.24 8.19
CA LEU A 105 4.93 -15.40 7.77
C LEU A 105 5.86 -14.96 8.92
N THR A 106 6.89 -15.77 9.19
CA THR A 106 8.03 -15.32 9.98
C THR A 106 8.73 -14.16 9.27
N GLY A 107 9.51 -13.34 9.98
CA GLY A 107 10.25 -12.22 9.38
C GLY A 107 11.11 -12.63 8.18
N GLU A 108 11.83 -13.76 8.26
CA GLU A 108 12.66 -14.27 7.16
C GLU A 108 11.82 -14.62 5.92
N LEU A 109 10.73 -15.39 6.09
CA LEU A 109 9.83 -15.74 4.99
C LEU A 109 9.16 -14.52 4.38
N TYR A 110 8.82 -13.52 5.19
CA TYR A 110 8.28 -12.25 4.70
C TYR A 110 9.30 -11.52 3.81
N ASP A 111 10.56 -11.47 4.23
CA ASP A 111 11.64 -10.86 3.46
C ASP A 111 11.89 -11.61 2.15
N GLN A 112 11.85 -12.94 2.17
CA GLN A 112 11.95 -13.78 0.97
C GLN A 112 10.78 -13.54 0.00
N ALA A 113 9.54 -13.52 0.51
CA ALA A 113 8.34 -13.23 -0.29
C ALA A 113 8.40 -11.82 -0.91
N THR A 114 8.86 -10.84 -0.14
CA THR A 114 9.04 -9.46 -0.58
C THR A 114 10.15 -9.33 -1.62
N ALA A 115 11.25 -10.06 -1.44
CA ALA A 115 12.36 -10.09 -2.39
C ALA A 115 11.97 -10.79 -3.71
N TRP A 116 11.14 -11.83 -3.64
CA TRP A 116 10.59 -12.51 -4.81
C TRP A 116 9.67 -11.58 -5.63
N ASN A 117 8.79 -10.85 -4.94
CA ASN A 117 7.85 -9.88 -5.51
C ASN A 117 8.37 -8.44 -5.46
N ARG A 118 9.67 -8.24 -5.67
CA ARG A 118 10.32 -6.96 -5.40
C ARG A 118 9.83 -5.79 -6.26
N LEU A 119 9.29 -6.07 -7.45
CA LEU A 119 8.72 -5.01 -8.29
C LEU A 119 7.41 -4.50 -7.68
N ASP A 120 6.54 -5.41 -7.22
CA ASP A 120 5.31 -5.06 -6.51
C ASP A 120 5.59 -4.44 -5.15
N ALA A 121 6.58 -4.96 -4.41
CA ALA A 121 7.02 -4.36 -3.16
C ALA A 121 7.56 -2.93 -3.36
N ARG A 122 8.03 -2.58 -4.56
CA ARG A 122 8.41 -1.20 -4.92
C ARG A 122 7.18 -0.33 -5.19
N LEU A 123 6.11 -0.89 -5.76
CA LEU A 123 4.83 -0.21 -5.96
C LEU A 123 4.18 0.14 -4.62
N THR A 124 4.24 -0.78 -3.66
CA THR A 124 3.62 -0.65 -2.33
C THR A 124 4.60 -0.15 -1.26
N ALA A 125 5.77 0.38 -1.65
CA ALA A 125 6.95 0.62 -0.80
C ALA A 125 6.84 1.68 0.32
N GLY A 126 5.63 2.06 0.74
CA GLY A 126 5.40 2.81 1.98
C GLY A 126 5.76 2.04 3.26
N GLY A 127 6.13 0.75 3.13
CA GLY A 127 6.37 -0.16 4.27
C GLY A 127 5.07 -0.71 4.85
N PRO A 128 5.14 -1.60 5.86
CA PRO A 128 3.94 -1.98 6.60
C PRO A 128 3.36 -0.73 7.29
N PRO A 129 2.04 -0.71 7.52
CA PRO A 129 1.43 0.34 8.32
C PRO A 129 2.07 0.39 9.70
N VAL A 130 2.31 1.60 10.19
CA VAL A 130 2.87 1.89 11.50
C VAL A 130 1.88 2.70 12.32
N ASP A 131 2.01 2.60 13.65
CA ASP A 131 1.29 3.49 14.56
C ASP A 131 1.61 4.96 14.20
N PRO A 132 0.63 5.88 14.29
CA PRO A 132 0.84 7.31 13.98
C PRO A 132 2.06 7.93 14.68
N SER A 133 2.34 7.52 15.92
CA SER A 133 3.50 7.99 16.69
C SER A 133 4.85 7.59 16.09
N SER A 134 4.86 6.54 15.26
CA SER A 134 6.05 5.99 14.61
C SER A 134 6.28 6.53 13.19
N ILE A 135 5.45 7.48 12.73
CA ILE A 135 5.60 8.15 11.44
C ILE A 135 6.66 9.25 11.54
N GLN A 136 7.68 9.17 10.68
CA GLN A 136 8.85 10.06 10.69
C GLN A 136 8.57 11.44 10.10
N GLU A 137 7.62 11.58 9.17
CA GLU A 137 7.23 12.86 8.59
C GLU A 137 5.92 13.35 9.26
N PRO A 138 5.94 14.41 10.10
CA PRO A 138 4.74 14.87 10.81
C PRO A 138 3.58 15.25 9.89
N SER A 139 3.87 15.73 8.67
CA SER A 139 2.84 16.06 7.67
C SER A 139 2.08 14.83 7.14
N LEU A 140 2.58 13.62 7.39
CA LEU A 140 1.92 12.36 7.01
C LEU A 140 1.23 11.69 8.20
N GLN A 141 1.26 12.30 9.39
CA GLN A 141 0.56 11.75 10.53
C GLN A 141 -0.96 11.91 10.33
N PRO A 142 -1.73 10.80 10.31
CA PRO A 142 -3.17 10.87 10.21
C PRO A 142 -3.73 11.58 11.44
N TRP A 143 -4.71 12.45 11.20
CA TRP A 143 -5.43 13.08 12.30
C TRP A 143 -6.22 12.01 13.07
N GLN A 144 -6.17 12.05 14.40
CA GLN A 144 -6.83 11.08 15.27
C GLN A 144 -7.92 11.79 16.09
N LEU A 145 -9.04 11.10 16.30
CA LEU A 145 -10.06 11.53 17.26
C LEU A 145 -9.58 11.28 18.69
N LEU A 146 -9.94 12.18 19.61
CA LEU A 146 -9.58 12.07 21.03
C LEU A 146 -10.02 10.70 21.59
N GLY A 147 -9.05 9.91 22.07
CA GLY A 147 -9.29 8.61 22.70
C GLY A 147 -9.38 7.41 21.73
N GLN A 148 -9.25 7.60 20.41
CA GLN A 148 -9.21 6.50 19.44
C GLN A 148 -7.86 6.45 18.71
N LYS A 149 -7.23 5.28 18.70
CA LYS A 149 -6.06 4.95 17.87
C LYS A 149 -6.47 3.98 16.75
N SER A 150 -7.34 4.43 15.84
CA SER A 150 -7.84 3.55 14.78
C SER A 150 -7.05 3.68 13.48
N ILE A 151 -6.51 4.87 13.17
CA ILE A 151 -5.95 5.15 11.85
C ILE A 151 -4.44 4.98 11.90
N VAL A 152 -3.92 3.90 11.31
CA VAL A 152 -2.48 3.70 11.08
C VAL A 152 -1.98 4.56 9.91
N GLY A 153 -0.66 4.72 9.76
CA GLY A 153 -0.10 5.43 8.60
C GLY A 153 1.22 4.81 8.12
N TYR A 154 1.89 5.46 7.18
CA TYR A 154 3.02 4.87 6.45
C TYR A 154 4.25 5.78 6.48
N ASN A 155 5.43 5.16 6.51
CA ASN A 155 6.69 5.89 6.45
C ASN A 155 7.16 6.01 5.00
N LEU A 156 7.46 7.23 4.56
CA LEU A 156 8.19 7.43 3.32
C LEU A 156 9.56 6.74 3.41
N LYS A 157 9.87 5.89 2.44
CA LYS A 157 11.16 5.20 2.38
C LYS A 157 12.30 6.22 2.20
N LYS A 158 13.34 6.09 3.02
CA LYS A 158 14.48 7.04 3.11
C LYS A 158 15.24 7.22 1.79
N ARG A 159 15.29 6.18 0.95
CA ARG A 159 15.96 6.18 -0.37
C ARG A 159 14.91 6.01 -1.48
N ILE A 160 14.29 7.13 -1.85
CA ILE A 160 13.37 7.26 -2.99
C ILE A 160 13.93 8.34 -3.93
N SER A 161 13.85 8.13 -5.24
CA SER A 161 14.28 9.15 -6.22
C SER A 161 13.41 10.40 -6.10
N LYS A 162 13.97 11.60 -6.33
CA LYS A 162 13.25 12.88 -6.14
C LYS A 162 11.89 12.91 -6.85
N LYS A 163 11.79 12.28 -8.02
CA LYS A 163 10.56 12.17 -8.82
C LYS A 163 9.48 11.33 -8.11
N HIS A 164 9.86 10.18 -7.55
CA HIS A 164 8.95 9.31 -6.79
C HIS A 164 8.56 9.86 -5.43
N ARG A 165 9.43 10.66 -4.80
CA ARG A 165 9.17 11.18 -3.46
C ARG A 165 7.89 12.01 -3.42
N LYS A 166 7.63 12.84 -4.44
CA LYS A 166 6.41 13.65 -4.51
C LYS A 166 5.17 12.80 -4.70
N LEU A 167 5.24 11.76 -5.53
CA LEU A 167 4.15 10.83 -5.78
C LEU A 167 3.82 10.00 -4.54
N CYS A 168 4.81 9.29 -3.99
CA CYS A 168 4.62 8.47 -2.79
C CYS A 168 4.11 9.34 -1.63
N ARG A 169 4.59 10.58 -1.50
CA ARG A 169 4.07 11.51 -0.51
C ARG A 169 2.57 11.75 -0.70
N LYS A 170 2.11 12.05 -1.92
CA LYS A 170 0.67 12.23 -2.20
C LYS A 170 -0.16 11.00 -1.89
N MET A 171 0.33 9.80 -2.22
CA MET A 171 -0.38 8.54 -1.95
C MET A 171 -0.47 8.21 -0.46
N LEU A 172 0.54 8.62 0.32
CA LEU A 172 0.59 8.38 1.76
C LEU A 172 -0.01 9.54 2.57
N THR A 173 -0.37 10.66 1.95
CA THR A 173 -1.01 11.78 2.63
C THR A 173 -2.40 11.34 3.11
N PRO A 174 -2.71 11.40 4.41
CA PRO A 174 -4.03 11.05 4.91
C PRO A 174 -5.11 12.03 4.41
N GLU A 175 -6.35 11.57 4.31
CA GLU A 175 -7.49 12.25 3.68
C GLU A 175 -7.64 13.73 4.07
N LEU A 176 -7.69 14.02 5.37
CA LEU A 176 -7.87 15.39 5.86
C LEU A 176 -6.71 16.32 5.46
N GLN A 177 -5.48 15.82 5.49
CA GLN A 177 -4.30 16.55 5.04
C GLN A 177 -4.34 16.78 3.52
N TYR A 178 -4.79 15.78 2.77
CA TYR A 178 -4.93 15.86 1.31
C TYR A 178 -5.99 16.90 0.89
N MET A 179 -7.14 16.92 1.58
CA MET A 179 -8.18 17.91 1.35
C MET A 179 -7.70 19.34 1.66
N SER A 180 -6.89 19.53 2.71
CA SER A 180 -6.28 20.84 2.99
C SER A 180 -5.36 21.29 1.85
N ASP A 181 -4.59 20.38 1.24
CA ASP A 181 -3.68 20.69 0.13
C ASP A 181 -4.43 21.08 -1.15
N LEU A 182 -5.68 20.61 -1.30
CA LEU A 182 -6.59 20.97 -2.39
C LEU A 182 -7.37 22.26 -2.14
N GLY A 183 -7.17 22.93 -0.99
CA GLY A 183 -7.80 24.20 -0.68
C GLY A 183 -9.13 24.11 0.06
N ALA A 184 -9.50 22.94 0.60
CA ALA A 184 -10.66 22.83 1.48
C ALA A 184 -10.41 23.59 2.79
N ASP A 185 -11.40 24.38 3.24
CA ASP A 185 -11.30 25.11 4.50
C ASP A 185 -11.58 24.19 5.70
N LEU A 186 -10.50 23.68 6.26
CA LEU A 186 -10.47 22.78 7.40
C LEU A 186 -10.15 23.52 8.72
N TRP A 187 -10.56 24.78 8.86
CA TRP A 187 -10.27 25.62 10.04
C TRP A 187 -10.60 24.94 11.37
N LEU A 188 -11.76 24.27 11.48
CA LEU A 188 -12.16 23.56 12.70
C LEU A 188 -11.18 22.44 13.06
N THR A 189 -10.82 21.57 12.11
CA THR A 189 -9.89 20.46 12.38
C THR A 189 -8.47 20.95 12.67
N LYS A 190 -8.04 22.04 12.02
CA LYS A 190 -6.76 22.71 12.30
C LYS A 190 -6.72 23.36 13.69
N LEU A 191 -7.83 23.94 14.15
CA LEU A 191 -7.96 24.51 15.49
C LEU A 191 -7.82 23.41 16.55
N TRP A 192 -8.54 22.29 16.37
CA TRP A 192 -8.44 21.12 17.27
C TRP A 192 -7.04 20.49 17.26
N SER A 193 -6.38 20.41 16.10
CA SER A 193 -4.98 19.95 16.02
C SER A 193 -4.03 20.86 16.80
N ARG A 194 -4.17 22.19 16.69
CA ARG A 194 -3.34 23.15 17.45
C ARG A 194 -3.59 23.09 18.94
N VAL A 195 -4.84 22.90 19.36
CA VAL A 195 -5.19 22.74 20.78
C VAL A 195 -4.52 21.49 21.37
N ARG A 196 -4.53 20.37 20.63
CA ARG A 196 -3.81 19.14 21.02
C ARG A 196 -2.30 19.39 21.14
N ASP A 197 -1.67 19.95 20.10
CA ASP A 197 -0.22 20.14 20.07
C ASP A 197 0.25 21.12 21.19
N PHE A 198 -0.60 22.09 21.57
CA PHE A 198 -0.36 23.01 22.69
C PHE A 198 -0.50 22.35 24.07
N LEU A 199 -1.36 21.34 24.21
CA LEU A 199 -1.61 20.63 25.47
C LEU A 199 -0.65 19.44 25.70
N GLN A 200 0.32 19.21 24.81
CA GLN A 200 1.24 18.06 24.85
C GLN A 200 0.54 16.73 25.13
N TRP A 201 -0.58 16.49 24.44
CA TRP A 201 -1.39 15.29 24.56
C TRP A 201 -1.36 14.46 23.29
#